data_AF-A0A418M2T1-F1
#
_entry.id   AF-A0A418M2T1-F1
#
_cell.length_a   1.000
_cell.length_b   1.000
_cell.length_c   1.000
_cell.angle_alpha   90.00
_cell.angle_beta   90.00
_cell.angle_gamma   90.00
#
_symmetry.space_group_name_H-M   'P 1'
#
loop_
_entity.id
_entity.type
_entity.pdbx_description
1 polymer ?
#
loop_
_entity_poly.entity_id
_entity_poly.type
_entity_poly.pdbx_seq_one_letter_code
_entity_poly.pdbx_strand_id
1 'polypeptide(L)'
;MQQAYRGSARFLTVQWVLYPLVWALGTPGAGYIDPFLTTVLLIGLPIISKAGFGFYNLSKLRNLSPEVYEDQPEPSKPPGMAFTTPNR
;
A
#
# COMPACT_ATOMS: atom_id res chain seq x y z
N MET A 1 -12.66 -6.28 3.63
CA MET A 1 -11.38 -6.06 4.36
C MET A 1 -10.39 -7.23 4.29
N GLN A 2 -10.78 -8.49 4.56
CA GLN A 2 -9.81 -9.62 4.60
C GLN A 2 -9.04 -9.86 3.30
N GLN A 3 -9.65 -9.64 2.13
CA GLN A 3 -9.00 -9.85 0.84
C GLN A 3 -7.90 -8.81 0.55
N ALA A 4 -8.14 -7.55 0.88
CA ALA A 4 -7.15 -6.47 0.75
C ALA A 4 -5.93 -6.74 1.65
N TYR A 5 -6.18 -7.13 2.90
CA TYR A 5 -5.12 -7.53 3.83
C TYR A 5 -4.30 -8.71 3.29
N ARG A 6 -4.95 -9.80 2.85
CA ARG A 6 -4.27 -10.97 2.29
C ARG A 6 -3.44 -10.63 1.06
N GLY A 7 -3.93 -9.73 0.21
CA GLY A 7 -3.18 -9.25 -0.96
C GLY A 7 -1.92 -8.50 -0.56
N SER A 8 -2.03 -7.54 0.36
CA SER A 8 -0.91 -6.76 0.85
C SER A 8 0.11 -7.61 1.62
N ALA A 9 -0.36 -8.55 2.45
CA ALA A 9 0.49 -9.49 3.16
C ALA A 9 1.30 -10.34 2.18
N ARG A 10 0.66 -10.94 1.17
CA ARG A 10 1.36 -11.73 0.13
C ARG A 10 2.43 -10.93 -0.60
N PHE A 11 2.09 -9.70 -1.02
CA PHE A 11 3.03 -8.82 -1.71
C PHE A 11 4.28 -8.57 -0.87
N LEU A 12 4.10 -8.19 0.39
CA LEU A 12 5.20 -7.90 1.30
C LEU A 12 5.99 -9.16 1.66
N THR A 13 5.32 -10.30 1.91
CA THR A 13 6.00 -11.56 2.21
C THR A 13 6.94 -11.98 1.09
N VAL A 14 6.53 -11.86 -0.18
CA VAL A 14 7.40 -12.17 -1.32
C VAL A 14 8.65 -11.29 -1.31
N GLN A 15 8.50 -9.98 -1.11
CA GLN A 15 9.64 -9.06 -1.06
C GLN A 15 10.57 -9.34 0.13
N TRP A 16 9.99 -9.66 1.28
CA TRP A 16 10.72 -10.00 2.51
C TRP A 16 11.50 -11.30 2.40
N VAL A 17 11.02 -12.27 1.62
CA VAL A 17 11.75 -13.52 1.35
C VAL A 17 12.80 -13.31 0.26
N LEU A 18 12.48 -12.54 -0.79
CA LEU A 18 13.44 -12.28 -1.88
C LEU A 18 14.67 -11.51 -1.40
N TYR A 19 14.52 -10.54 -0.49
CA TYR A 19 15.66 -9.75 0.00
C TYR A 19 16.79 -10.58 0.60
N PRO A 20 16.56 -11.42 1.64
CA PRO A 20 17.61 -12.26 2.21
C PRO A 20 18.10 -13.32 1.22
N LEU A 21 17.28 -13.78 0.28
CA LEU A 21 17.73 -14.70 -0.77
C LEU A 21 18.71 -14.05 -1.73
N VAL A 22 18.40 -12.84 -2.23
CA VAL A 22 19.31 -12.07 -3.09
C VAL A 22 20.60 -11.75 -2.36
N TRP A 23 20.51 -11.39 -1.08
CA TRP A 23 21.69 -11.13 -0.26
C TRP A 23 22.55 -12.39 -0.07
N ALA A 24 21.93 -13.52 0.28
CA ALA A 24 22.64 -14.77 0.56
C ALA A 24 23.26 -15.39 -0.70
N LEU A 25 22.59 -15.28 -1.85
CA LEU A 25 23.08 -15.83 -3.13
C LEU A 25 23.99 -14.86 -3.88
N GLY A 26 23.86 -13.56 -3.63
CA GLY A 26 24.62 -12.50 -4.28
C GLY A 26 26.05 -12.40 -3.79
N THR A 27 26.77 -11.43 -4.36
CA THR A 27 28.17 -11.12 -4.03
C THR A 27 28.45 -10.93 -2.53
N PRO A 28 27.56 -10.31 -1.72
CA PRO A 28 27.78 -10.21 -0.27
C PRO A 28 27.73 -11.55 0.49
N GLY A 29 27.05 -12.55 -0.07
CA GLY A 29 26.89 -13.88 0.52
C GLY A 29 27.78 -14.92 -0.16
N ALA A 30 27.16 -15.86 -0.88
CA ALA A 30 27.85 -16.98 -1.51
C ALA A 30 28.49 -16.65 -2.88
N GLY A 31 28.16 -15.50 -3.48
CA GLY A 31 28.76 -15.06 -4.74
C GLY A 31 28.31 -15.82 -5.99
N TYR A 32 27.15 -16.49 -5.96
CA TYR A 32 26.61 -17.22 -7.10
C TYR A 32 25.98 -16.33 -8.17
N ILE A 33 25.65 -15.08 -7.83
CA ILE A 33 25.06 -14.10 -8.74
C ILE A 33 26.11 -13.04 -9.09
N ASP A 34 26.11 -12.64 -10.36
CA ASP A 34 26.95 -11.55 -10.87
C ASP A 34 26.82 -10.27 -10.01
N PRO A 35 27.93 -9.52 -9.77
CA PRO A 35 27.91 -8.32 -8.94
C PRO A 35 26.99 -7.22 -9.44
N PHE A 36 26.94 -6.98 -10.76
CA PHE A 36 26.06 -5.98 -11.33
C PHE A 36 24.60 -6.38 -11.10
N LEU A 37 24.25 -7.64 -11.37
CA LEU A 37 22.90 -8.14 -11.13
C LEU A 37 22.52 -8.11 -9.64
N THR A 38 23.44 -8.45 -8.74
CA THR A 38 23.23 -8.37 -7.29
C THR A 38 22.89 -6.93 -6.86
N THR A 39 23.66 -5.95 -7.34
CA THR A 39 23.40 -4.53 -7.05
C THR A 39 22.04 -4.08 -7.58
N VAL A 40 21.71 -4.42 -8.83
CA VAL A 40 20.41 -4.08 -9.43
C VAL A 40 19.26 -4.67 -8.63
N LEU A 41 19.35 -5.94 -8.21
CA LEU A 41 18.31 -6.60 -7.41
C LEU A 41 18.16 -5.97 -6.03
N LEU A 42 19.27 -5.68 -5.33
CA LEU A 42 19.25 -5.05 -4.00
C LEU A 42 18.74 -3.61 -4.01
N ILE A 43 18.87 -2.89 -5.13
CA ILE A 43 18.29 -1.55 -5.31
C ILE A 43 16.84 -1.63 -5.80
N GLY A 44 16.52 -2.55 -6.71
CA GLY A 44 15.20 -2.69 -7.30
C GLY A 44 14.15 -3.19 -6.31
N LEU A 45 14.48 -4.20 -5.49
CA LEU A 45 13.58 -4.74 -4.46
C LEU A 45 13.00 -3.67 -3.53
N PRO A 46 13.80 -2.79 -2.89
CA PRO A 46 13.27 -1.76 -2.00
C PRO A 46 12.43 -0.70 -2.73
N ILE A 47 12.71 -0.42 -4.01
CA ILE A 47 11.87 0.48 -4.82
C ILE A 47 10.50 -0.16 -5.04
N ILE A 48 10.47 -1.44 -5.44
CA ILE A 48 9.22 -2.18 -5.65
C ILE A 48 8.44 -2.33 -4.34
N SER A 49 9.12 -2.65 -3.24
CA SER A 49 8.49 -2.86 -1.94
C SER A 49 7.95 -1.58 -1.30
N LYS A 50 8.48 -0.40 -1.65
CA LYS A 50 8.00 0.90 -1.16
C LYS A 50 7.04 1.56 -2.14
N ALA A 51 7.54 1.95 -3.31
CA ALA A 51 6.75 2.66 -4.30
C ALA A 51 5.69 1.74 -4.90
N GLY A 52 6.08 0.55 -5.35
CA GLY A 52 5.16 -0.44 -5.93
C GLY A 52 4.06 -0.85 -4.95
N PHE A 53 4.41 -1.11 -3.69
CA PHE A 53 3.43 -1.39 -2.65
C PHE A 53 2.49 -0.20 -2.39
N GLY A 54 3.02 1.04 -2.33
CA GLY A 54 2.22 2.24 -2.16
C GLY A 54 1.17 2.40 -3.26
N PHE A 55 1.57 2.28 -4.52
CA PHE A 55 0.65 2.32 -5.67
C PHE A 55 -0.37 1.19 -5.62
N TYR A 56 0.06 -0.04 -5.35
CA TYR A 56 -0.83 -1.20 -5.24
C TYR A 56 -1.88 -1.02 -4.13
N ASN A 57 -1.45 -0.59 -2.95
CA ASN A 57 -2.31 -0.43 -1.79
C ASN A 57 -3.33 0.71 -1.99
N LEU A 58 -2.89 1.85 -2.54
CA LEU A 58 -3.78 2.97 -2.87
C LEU A 58 -4.79 2.61 -3.96
N SER A 59 -4.39 1.84 -4.98
CA SER A 59 -5.30 1.34 -6.00
C SER A 59 -6.39 0.45 -5.40
N LYS A 60 -6.04 -0.44 -4.47
CA LYS A 60 -7.01 -1.28 -3.75
C LYS A 60 -7.96 -0.46 -2.88
N LEU A 61 -7.46 0.58 -2.20
CA LEU A 61 -8.29 1.47 -1.39
C LEU A 61 -9.28 2.27 -2.24
N ARG A 62 -8.86 2.78 -3.40
CA ARG A 62 -9.75 3.49 -4.33
C ARG A 62 -10.90 2.61 -4.82
N ASN A 63 -10.66 1.33 -5.03
CA ASN A 63 -11.70 0.39 -5.47
C ASN A 63 -12.69 0.01 -4.36
N LEU A 64 -12.36 0.25 -3.09
CA LEU A 64 -13.23 0.00 -1.93
C LEU A 64 -14.09 1.22 -1.57
N SER A 65 -13.82 2.41 -2.13
CA SER A 65 -14.47 3.64 -1.69
C SER A 65 -15.99 3.71 -1.87
N PRO A 66 -16.66 3.02 -2.80
CA PRO A 66 -18.12 3.10 -2.90
C PRO A 66 -18.85 2.47 -1.70
N GLU A 67 -18.41 1.29 -1.25
CA GLU A 67 -19.08 0.52 -0.16
C GLU A 67 -18.91 1.15 1.23
N VAL A 68 -17.85 1.93 1.45
CA VAL A 68 -17.56 2.53 2.77
C VAL A 68 -18.42 3.79 3.03
N TYR A 69 -18.95 4.43 1.98
CA TYR A 69 -19.84 5.59 2.14
C TYR A 69 -21.32 5.23 2.36
N GLU A 70 -21.75 4.02 1.97
CA GLU A 70 -23.14 3.58 2.17
C GLU A 70 -23.47 3.20 3.64
N ASP A 71 -22.45 2.86 4.45
CA ASP A 71 -22.63 2.41 5.85
C ASP A 71 -22.43 3.54 6.88
N GLN A 72 -22.16 4.77 6.42
CA GLN A 72 -22.21 5.95 7.28
C GLN A 72 -23.69 6.36 7.39
N PRO A 73 -24.32 6.28 8.59
CA PRO A 73 -25.61 6.94 8.77
C PRO A 73 -25.43 8.40 8.37
N GLU A 74 -26.31 8.88 7.48
CA GLU A 74 -26.38 10.28 7.04
C GLU A 74 -26.01 11.18 8.22
N PRO A 75 -24.98 12.06 8.11
CA PRO A 75 -24.63 12.95 9.19
C PRO A 75 -25.92 13.69 9.56
N SER A 76 -26.42 13.44 10.77
CA SER A 76 -27.69 13.99 11.23
C SER A 76 -27.67 15.47 10.90
N LYS A 77 -28.55 15.88 9.98
CA LYS A 77 -28.66 17.26 9.50
C LYS A 77 -28.45 18.17 10.71
N PRO A 78 -27.39 19.00 10.74
CA PRO A 78 -27.13 19.81 11.92
C PRO A 78 -28.42 20.55 12.26
N PRO A 79 -28.86 20.51 13.53
CA PRO A 79 -30.14 21.09 13.93
C PRO A 79 -30.20 22.47 13.32
N GLY A 80 -31.20 22.65 12.46
CA GLY A 80 -31.20 23.70 11.45
C GLY A 80 -30.64 24.97 12.05
N MET A 81 -29.44 25.36 11.63
CA MET A 81 -28.90 26.66 11.95
C MET A 81 -29.81 27.60 11.18
N ALA A 82 -30.91 27.98 11.82
CA ALA A 82 -31.82 29.00 11.38
C ALA A 82 -30.95 30.25 11.27
N PHE A 83 -30.43 30.49 10.07
CA PHE A 83 -29.98 31.80 9.68
C PHE A 83 -31.22 32.68 9.76
N THR A 84 -31.47 33.22 10.94
CA THR A 84 -32.35 34.37 11.09
C THR A 84 -31.68 35.47 10.29
N THR A 85 -32.17 35.65 9.07
CA THR A 85 -31.83 36.79 8.25
C THR A 85 -32.25 38.02 9.06
N PRO A 86 -31.34 38.96 9.39
CA PRO A 86 -31.78 40.20 10.01
C PRO A 86 -32.69 40.91 9.00
N ASN A 87 -33.95 41.09 9.39
CA ASN A 87 -34.90 41.91 8.67
C ASN A 87 -34.42 43.36 8.81
N ARG A 88 -34.20 44.01 7.65
CA ARG A 88 -33.91 45.43 7.40
C ARG A 88 -33.57 46.33 8.59
#